data_AF-A0A8S9MFU8-F1
#
_entry.id   AF-A0A8S9MFU8-F1
#
_cell.length_a   1.000
_cell.length_b   1.000
_cell.length_c   1.000
_cell.angle_alpha   90.00
_cell.angle_beta   90.00
_cell.angle_gamma   90.00
#
_symmetry.space_group_name_H-M   'P 1'
#
loop_
_entity.id
_entity.type
_entity.pdbx_description
1 polymer ?
#
loop_
_entity_poly.entity_id
_entity_poly.type
_entity_poly.pdbx_seq_one_letter_code
_entity_poly.pdbx_strand_id
1 'polypeptide(L)'
;MESELSFLISVLIICADISAGVLGIEAEIDQRKQQHHPNHQQHGCRRNQSSGAFAEGVAAIVLLSIVHITANVLGGYAYSRSKQDIKRATANKILAVAFLVFSWIFFAVSYSTLMVGTLANSRSNRYCSLRSRWLFLIGGIFCLGHGLVTSAFYVSALAASKEDKENVQQEDPANRRGA
;
A
#
# COMPACT_ATOMS: atom_id res chain seq x y z
N MET A 1 2.16 24.95 -6.78
CA MET A 1 2.15 24.35 -5.41
C MET A 1 1.40 23.02 -5.37
N GLU A 2 0.15 22.92 -5.88
CA GLU A 2 -0.59 21.63 -5.87
C GLU A 2 0.12 20.50 -6.65
N SER A 3 0.84 20.81 -7.74
CA SER A 3 1.65 19.85 -8.52
C SER A 3 2.83 19.28 -7.72
N GLU A 4 3.61 20.17 -7.10
CA GLU A 4 4.82 19.82 -6.33
C GLU A 4 4.46 18.96 -5.12
N LEU A 5 3.41 19.34 -4.40
CA LEU A 5 2.91 18.57 -3.25
C LEU A 5 2.50 17.16 -3.66
N SER A 6 1.81 17.02 -4.80
CA SER A 6 1.35 15.73 -5.28
C SER A 6 2.49 14.84 -5.75
N PHE A 7 3.49 15.42 -6.41
CA PHE A 7 4.71 14.68 -6.75
C PHE A 7 5.42 14.18 -5.50
N LEU A 8 5.60 15.05 -4.49
CA LEU A 8 6.21 14.66 -3.22
C LEU A 8 5.42 13.55 -2.51
N ILE A 9 4.10 13.63 -2.47
CA ILE A 9 3.24 12.59 -1.87
C ILE A 9 3.41 11.26 -2.61
N SER A 10 3.43 11.27 -3.93
CA SER A 10 3.65 10.06 -4.75
C SER A 10 5.02 9.43 -4.46
N VAL A 11 6.07 10.25 -4.40
CA VAL A 11 7.43 9.80 -4.03
C VAL A 11 7.44 9.21 -2.62
N LEU A 12 6.80 9.86 -1.65
CA LEU A 12 6.71 9.37 -0.28
C LEU A 12 5.97 8.01 -0.19
N ILE A 13 4.87 7.84 -0.93
CA ILE A 13 4.15 6.56 -1.03
C ILE A 13 5.09 5.46 -1.53
N ILE A 14 5.79 5.70 -2.64
CA ILE A 14 6.71 4.73 -3.23
C ILE A 14 7.85 4.39 -2.26
N CYS A 15 8.48 5.39 -1.65
CA CYS A 15 9.57 5.19 -0.70
C CYS A 15 9.11 4.38 0.53
N ALA A 16 7.93 4.68 1.07
CA ALA A 16 7.39 3.96 2.22
C ALA A 16 6.99 2.51 1.91
N ASP A 17 6.41 2.24 0.73
CA ASP A 17 6.14 0.87 0.27
C ASP A 17 7.43 0.08 0.01
N ILE A 18 8.48 0.73 -0.52
CA ILE A 18 9.82 0.12 -0.66
C ILE A 18 10.38 -0.22 0.72
N SER A 19 10.33 0.71 1.68
CA SER A 19 10.78 0.45 3.06
C SER A 19 10.00 -0.70 3.70
N ALA A 20 8.68 -0.75 3.53
CA ALA A 20 7.85 -1.85 4.02
C ALA A 20 8.21 -3.19 3.35
N GLY A 21 8.49 -3.18 2.05
CA GLY A 21 8.95 -4.34 1.30
C GLY A 21 10.31 -4.86 1.79
N VAL A 22 11.27 -3.96 1.99
CA VAL A 22 12.60 -4.28 2.53
C VAL A 22 12.49 -4.84 3.94
N LEU A 23 11.71 -4.21 4.83
CA LEU A 23 11.47 -4.72 6.19
C LEU A 23 10.82 -6.11 6.18
N GLY A 24 9.92 -6.39 5.23
CA GLY A 24 9.38 -7.72 5.02
C GLY A 24 10.47 -8.74 4.66
N ILE A 25 11.39 -8.38 3.77
CA ILE A 25 12.50 -9.26 3.37
C ILE A 25 13.50 -9.45 4.53
N GLU A 26 13.81 -8.40 5.29
CA GLU A 26 14.65 -8.47 6.48
C GLU A 26 14.03 -9.40 7.53
N ALA A 27 12.71 -9.29 7.75
CA ALA A 27 11.98 -10.19 8.65
C ALA A 27 12.10 -11.66 8.22
N GLU A 28 12.06 -11.94 6.93
CA GLU A 28 12.27 -13.28 6.38
C GLU A 28 13.72 -13.79 6.63
N ILE A 29 14.72 -12.92 6.46
CA ILE A 29 16.14 -13.27 6.72
C ILE A 29 16.36 -13.55 8.21
N ASP A 30 15.79 -12.72 9.08
CA ASP A 30 15.91 -12.87 10.54
C ASP A 30 15.15 -14.08 11.06
N GLN A 31 14.02 -14.43 10.43
CA GLN A 31 13.38 -15.72 10.65
C GLN A 31 14.28 -16.89 10.21
N ARG A 32 15.04 -16.78 9.12
CA ARG A 32 15.91 -17.85 8.60
C ARG A 32 17.15 -18.08 9.45
N LYS A 33 17.79 -17.03 9.97
CA LYS A 33 18.97 -17.16 10.86
C LYS A 33 18.65 -18.04 12.07
N GLN A 34 17.48 -17.85 12.68
CA GLN A 34 17.08 -18.62 13.85
C GLN A 34 16.61 -20.06 13.55
N GLN A 35 16.42 -20.41 12.27
CA GLN A 35 16.07 -21.77 11.83
C GLN A 35 17.29 -22.69 11.65
N HIS A 36 18.50 -22.16 11.47
CA HIS A 36 19.71 -22.95 11.22
C HIS A 36 20.35 -23.59 12.47
N HIS A 37 19.91 -23.24 13.69
CA HIS A 37 20.39 -23.90 14.91
C HIS A 37 19.61 -25.22 15.13
N PRO A 38 20.23 -26.41 14.94
CA PRO A 38 19.49 -27.67 14.74
C PRO A 38 18.80 -28.26 15.98
N ASN A 39 18.99 -27.68 17.18
CA ASN A 39 18.85 -28.45 18.41
C ASN A 39 17.59 -28.18 19.25
N HIS A 40 16.43 -28.00 18.63
CA HIS A 40 15.16 -28.02 19.39
C HIS A 40 14.04 -28.68 18.58
N GLN A 41 13.92 -30.00 18.72
CA GLN A 41 12.76 -30.77 18.27
C GLN A 41 11.66 -30.78 19.35
N GLN A 42 10.41 -30.99 18.90
CA GLN A 42 9.13 -31.25 19.58
C GLN A 42 9.25 -31.37 21.11
N HIS A 43 8.51 -30.64 21.94
CA HIS A 43 7.08 -30.84 22.21
C HIS A 43 6.47 -29.55 22.81
N GLY A 44 5.28 -29.13 22.36
CA GLY A 44 4.49 -28.07 23.01
C GLY A 44 5.01 -26.63 22.91
N CYS A 45 5.18 -26.12 21.69
CA CYS A 45 5.52 -24.72 21.35
C CYS A 45 6.43 -23.95 22.34
N ARG A 46 7.74 -24.12 22.19
CA ARG A 46 8.68 -23.02 22.43
C ARG A 46 9.76 -23.12 21.37
N ARG A 47 9.70 -22.29 20.32
CA ARG A 47 10.69 -22.30 19.24
C ARG A 47 10.97 -20.88 18.74
N ASN A 48 12.18 -20.42 19.04
CA ASN A 48 12.92 -19.30 18.47
C ASN A 48 12.05 -18.19 17.90
N GLN A 49 11.54 -17.40 18.83
CA GLN A 49 10.91 -16.14 18.51
C GLN A 49 11.99 -15.16 18.08
N SER A 50 12.05 -14.82 16.80
CA SER A 50 12.94 -13.75 16.35
C SER A 50 12.29 -12.42 16.70
N SER A 51 12.62 -11.86 17.87
CA SER A 51 12.10 -10.53 18.25
C SER A 51 12.35 -9.46 17.17
N GLY A 52 13.44 -9.62 16.38
CA GLY A 52 13.73 -8.82 15.20
C GLY A 52 12.65 -8.94 14.12
N ALA A 53 12.44 -10.15 13.59
CA ALA A 53 11.45 -10.36 12.53
C ALA A 53 10.00 -10.02 12.93
N PHE A 54 9.67 -10.05 14.23
CA PHE A 54 8.38 -9.60 14.72
C PHE A 54 8.29 -8.07 14.66
N ALA A 55 9.32 -7.37 15.14
CA ALA A 55 9.37 -5.91 15.10
C ALA A 55 9.39 -5.37 13.66
N GLU A 56 10.18 -5.99 12.78
CA GLU A 56 10.27 -5.65 11.36
C GLU A 56 8.94 -5.90 10.64
N GLY A 57 8.29 -7.05 10.90
CA GLY A 57 6.97 -7.37 10.36
C GLY A 57 5.88 -6.40 10.81
N VAL A 58 5.86 -6.02 12.11
CA VAL A 58 4.96 -4.98 12.62
C VAL A 58 5.23 -3.63 11.95
N ALA A 59 6.50 -3.24 11.82
CA ALA A 59 6.88 -1.99 11.17
C ALA A 59 6.41 -1.95 9.71
N ALA A 60 6.59 -3.05 8.97
CA ALA A 60 6.10 -3.18 7.59
C ALA A 60 4.57 -3.03 7.50
N ILE A 61 3.81 -3.69 8.38
CA ILE A 61 2.34 -3.60 8.42
C ILE A 61 1.88 -2.17 8.70
N VAL A 62 2.54 -1.49 9.65
CA VAL A 62 2.22 -0.10 10.01
C VAL A 62 2.48 0.84 8.84
N LEU A 63 3.64 0.74 8.19
CA LEU A 63 3.98 1.56 7.02
C LEU A 63 2.99 1.33 5.88
N LEU A 64 2.72 0.08 5.53
CA LEU A 64 1.75 -0.28 4.48
C LEU A 64 0.36 0.32 4.77
N SER A 65 -0.08 0.25 6.03
CA SER A 65 -1.38 0.79 6.46
C SER A 65 -1.42 2.32 6.34
N ILE A 66 -0.37 3.02 6.78
CA ILE A 66 -0.27 4.48 6.69
C ILE A 66 -0.31 4.92 5.22
N VAL A 67 0.44 4.24 4.36
CA VAL A 67 0.49 4.55 2.93
C VAL A 67 -0.87 4.35 2.28
N HIS A 68 -1.51 3.20 2.53
CA HIS A 68 -2.82 2.89 1.98
C HIS A 68 -3.89 3.92 2.42
N ILE A 69 -3.94 4.25 3.71
CA ILE A 69 -4.87 5.27 4.24
C ILE A 69 -4.60 6.63 3.61
N THR A 70 -3.33 7.06 3.55
CA THR A 70 -2.95 8.36 2.99
C THR A 70 -3.38 8.49 1.53
N ALA A 71 -3.12 7.46 0.73
CA ALA A 71 -3.51 7.45 -0.67
C ALA A 71 -5.04 7.44 -0.86
N ASN A 72 -5.79 6.67 -0.05
CA ASN A 72 -7.24 6.63 -0.14
C ASN A 72 -7.91 7.93 0.36
N VAL A 73 -7.38 8.58 1.41
CA VAL A 73 -7.92 9.85 1.91
C VAL A 73 -7.68 10.96 0.90
N LEU A 74 -6.46 11.10 0.40
CA LEU A 74 -6.11 12.16 -0.54
C LEU A 74 -6.69 11.90 -1.95
N GLY A 75 -6.57 10.68 -2.44
CA GLY A 75 -7.14 10.25 -3.73
C GLY A 75 -8.67 10.21 -3.70
N GLY A 76 -9.26 9.78 -2.59
CA GLY A 76 -10.70 9.78 -2.36
C GLY A 76 -11.29 11.18 -2.22
N TYR A 77 -10.58 12.13 -1.60
CA TYR A 77 -10.98 13.54 -1.60
C TYR A 77 -10.97 14.13 -3.02
N ALA A 78 -9.90 13.90 -3.79
CA ALA A 78 -9.82 14.33 -5.18
C ALA A 78 -10.92 13.71 -6.06
N TYR A 79 -11.18 12.41 -5.89
CA TYR A 79 -12.23 11.67 -6.60
C TYR A 79 -13.64 12.12 -6.21
N SER A 80 -13.90 12.37 -4.93
CA SER A 80 -15.22 12.83 -4.44
C SER A 80 -15.55 14.24 -4.93
N ARG A 81 -14.54 15.12 -5.02
CA ARG A 81 -14.69 16.45 -5.63
C ARG A 81 -15.04 16.35 -7.11
N SER A 82 -14.37 15.46 -7.84
CA SER A 82 -14.63 15.15 -9.25
C SER A 82 -16.03 14.53 -9.49
N LYS A 83 -16.55 13.77 -8.51
CA LYS A 83 -17.91 13.22 -8.52
C LYS A 83 -19.02 14.24 -8.29
N GLN A 84 -18.77 15.52 -8.00
CA GLN A 84 -19.86 16.50 -7.98
C GLN A 84 -20.19 17.05 -9.39
N ASP A 85 -19.28 16.85 -10.35
CA ASP A 85 -19.40 17.30 -11.75
C ASP A 85 -19.62 16.11 -12.72
N ILE A 86 -20.52 15.18 -12.38
CA ILE A 86 -20.82 13.91 -13.09
C ILE A 86 -21.56 14.12 -14.43
N LYS A 87 -21.03 14.91 -15.35
CA LYS A 87 -21.52 14.90 -16.74
C LYS A 87 -20.52 14.37 -17.76
N ARG A 88 -19.25 14.16 -17.38
CA ARG A 88 -18.21 13.69 -18.31
C ARG A 88 -17.34 12.58 -17.74
N ALA A 89 -17.33 11.43 -18.41
CA ALA A 89 -16.46 10.29 -18.12
C ALA A 89 -15.12 10.48 -18.84
N THR A 90 -14.11 11.00 -18.14
CA THR A 90 -12.75 11.16 -18.66
C THR A 90 -11.96 9.85 -18.50
N ALA A 91 -11.03 9.55 -19.42
CA ALA A 91 -10.21 8.33 -19.38
C ALA A 91 -9.46 8.16 -18.03
N ASN A 92 -8.99 9.27 -17.45
CA ASN A 92 -8.32 9.29 -16.15
C ASN A 92 -9.23 8.87 -14.98
N LYS A 93 -10.54 9.10 -15.07
CA LYS A 93 -11.51 8.64 -14.05
C LYS A 93 -11.65 7.13 -14.06
N ILE A 94 -11.75 6.52 -15.25
CA ILE A 94 -11.84 5.06 -15.39
C ILE A 94 -10.54 4.43 -14.89
N LEU A 95 -9.41 5.00 -15.29
CA LEU A 95 -8.10 4.52 -14.87
C LEU A 95 -7.88 4.65 -13.35
N ALA A 96 -8.31 5.75 -12.74
CA ALA A 96 -8.27 5.93 -11.30
C ALA A 96 -9.12 4.88 -10.56
N VAL A 97 -10.34 4.61 -11.02
CA VAL A 97 -11.19 3.56 -10.41
C VAL A 97 -10.55 2.17 -10.56
N ALA A 98 -9.99 1.86 -11.72
CA ALA A 98 -9.30 0.59 -11.94
C ALA A 98 -8.10 0.43 -10.99
N PHE A 99 -7.22 1.43 -10.90
CA PHE A 99 -6.07 1.39 -9.99
C PHE A 99 -6.46 1.38 -8.51
N LEU A 100 -7.57 2.03 -8.14
CA LEU A 100 -8.13 1.91 -6.80
C LEU A 100 -8.46 0.45 -6.48
N VAL A 101 -9.20 -0.25 -7.34
CA VAL A 101 -9.55 -1.66 -7.15
C VAL A 101 -8.29 -2.53 -7.05
N PHE A 102 -7.33 -2.35 -7.95
CA PHE A 102 -6.07 -3.09 -7.89
C PHE A 102 -5.30 -2.79 -6.60
N SER A 103 -5.22 -1.53 -6.14
CA SER A 103 -4.53 -1.15 -4.91
C SER A 103 -5.11 -1.89 -3.70
N TRP A 104 -6.44 -2.00 -3.58
CA TRP A 104 -7.09 -2.75 -2.50
C TRP A 104 -6.77 -4.25 -2.54
N ILE A 105 -6.67 -4.85 -3.72
CA ILE A 105 -6.27 -6.26 -3.87
C ILE A 105 -4.83 -6.46 -3.39
N PHE A 106 -3.90 -5.62 -3.86
CA PHE A 106 -2.50 -5.69 -3.44
C PHE A 106 -2.36 -5.48 -1.93
N PHE A 107 -3.06 -4.47 -1.37
CA PHE A 107 -3.08 -4.21 0.06
C PHE A 107 -3.58 -5.43 0.85
N ALA A 108 -4.70 -6.03 0.45
CA ALA A 108 -5.26 -7.18 1.16
C ALA A 108 -4.30 -8.39 1.17
N VAL A 109 -3.65 -8.67 0.05
CA VAL A 109 -2.68 -9.77 -0.07
C VAL A 109 -1.42 -9.48 0.75
N SER A 110 -0.82 -8.29 0.61
CA SER A 110 0.35 -7.86 1.40
C SER A 110 0.06 -7.89 2.88
N TYR A 111 -1.02 -7.24 3.30
CA TYR A 111 -1.39 -7.11 4.71
C TYR A 111 -1.63 -8.48 5.34
N SER A 112 -2.39 -9.36 4.68
CA SER A 112 -2.70 -10.69 5.22
C SER A 112 -1.44 -11.55 5.35
N THR A 113 -0.58 -11.55 4.33
CA THR A 113 0.66 -12.35 4.35
C THR A 113 1.67 -11.83 5.37
N LEU A 114 1.89 -10.51 5.46
CA LEU A 114 2.72 -9.90 6.49
C LEU A 114 2.16 -10.12 7.90
N MET A 115 0.84 -10.00 8.08
CA MET A 115 0.17 -10.26 9.36
C MET A 115 0.35 -11.69 9.81
N VAL A 116 0.10 -12.67 8.93
CA VAL A 116 0.30 -14.09 9.27
C VAL A 116 1.78 -14.38 9.55
N GLY A 117 2.71 -13.82 8.77
CA GLY A 117 4.15 -13.92 9.02
C GLY A 117 4.56 -13.36 10.39
N THR A 118 4.00 -12.20 10.75
CA THR A 118 4.24 -11.52 12.03
C THR A 118 3.66 -12.31 13.20
N LEU A 119 2.41 -12.79 13.07
CA LEU A 119 1.74 -13.59 14.08
C LEU A 119 2.41 -14.95 14.28
N ALA A 120 2.91 -15.58 13.20
CA ALA A 120 3.69 -16.82 13.27
C ALA A 120 5.01 -16.65 14.06
N ASN A 121 5.46 -15.41 14.24
CA ASN A 121 6.65 -15.04 15.00
C ASN A 121 6.32 -14.26 16.29
N SER A 122 5.05 -14.19 16.67
CA SER A 122 4.60 -13.59 17.93
C SER A 122 4.82 -14.52 19.13
N ARG A 123 4.73 -13.99 20.36
CA ARG A 123 4.90 -14.77 21.61
C ARG A 123 3.82 -15.85 21.76
N SER A 124 2.75 -15.78 20.97
CA SER A 124 1.56 -16.61 21.10
C SER A 124 1.70 -17.89 20.31
N ASN A 125 1.67 -19.02 21.03
CA ASN A 125 1.79 -20.38 20.49
C ASN A 125 0.64 -20.84 19.57
N ARG A 126 -0.29 -19.96 19.19
CA ARG A 126 -1.49 -20.32 18.42
C ARG A 126 -1.22 -20.63 16.95
N TYR A 127 -0.07 -20.21 16.39
CA TYR A 127 0.23 -20.33 14.95
C TYR A 127 1.46 -21.18 14.63
N CYS A 128 1.83 -22.13 15.51
CA CYS A 128 3.05 -22.95 15.37
C CYS A 128 3.14 -23.80 14.08
N SER A 129 2.04 -24.06 13.36
CA SER A 129 2.07 -24.82 12.09
C SER A 129 2.16 -23.94 10.84
N LEU A 130 1.96 -22.63 10.95
CA LEU A 130 1.83 -21.71 9.80
C LEU A 130 3.15 -21.08 9.35
N ARG A 131 4.25 -21.80 9.55
CA ARG A 131 5.59 -21.36 9.13
C ARG A 131 5.79 -21.57 7.63
N SER A 132 5.12 -20.75 6.84
CA SER A 132 5.39 -20.64 5.42
C SER A 132 6.53 -19.62 5.24
N ARG A 133 7.69 -20.14 4.82
CA ARG A 133 8.98 -19.45 4.53
C ARG A 133 8.92 -18.46 3.35
N TRP A 134 7.71 -18.02 3.05
CA TRP A 134 7.35 -17.26 1.86
C TRP A 134 6.35 -16.17 2.20
N LEU A 135 5.75 -16.14 3.41
CA LEU A 135 4.75 -15.15 3.76
C LEU A 135 5.33 -13.74 3.75
N PHE A 136 6.48 -13.55 4.39
CA PHE A 136 7.15 -12.26 4.43
C PHE A 136 7.71 -11.86 3.06
N LEU A 137 8.27 -12.81 2.31
CA LEU A 137 8.75 -12.55 0.95
C LEU A 137 7.62 -12.19 -0.03
N ILE A 138 6.54 -12.97 -0.05
CA ILE A 138 5.37 -12.72 -0.90
C ILE A 138 4.73 -11.38 -0.51
N GLY A 139 4.56 -11.13 0.79
CA GLY A 139 4.04 -9.86 1.29
C GLY A 139 4.90 -8.67 0.90
N GLY A 140 6.22 -8.79 1.03
CA GLY A 140 7.17 -7.74 0.65
C GLY A 140 7.15 -7.42 -0.85
N ILE A 141 7.08 -8.44 -1.72
CA ILE A 141 6.95 -8.24 -3.17
C ILE A 141 5.61 -7.57 -3.52
N PHE A 142 4.52 -8.01 -2.90
CA PHE A 142 3.21 -7.38 -3.10
C PHE A 142 3.17 -5.94 -2.57
N CYS A 143 3.94 -5.56 -1.53
CA CYS A 143 4.10 -4.16 -1.12
C CYS A 143 4.72 -3.28 -2.22
N LEU A 144 5.71 -3.78 -2.96
CA LEU A 144 6.28 -3.02 -4.09
C LEU A 144 5.24 -2.79 -5.20
N GLY A 145 4.46 -3.84 -5.51
CA GLY A 145 3.33 -3.72 -6.45
C GLY A 145 2.26 -2.75 -5.96
N HIS A 146 1.95 -2.78 -4.66
CA HIS A 146 1.02 -1.86 -4.01
C HIS A 146 1.46 -0.40 -4.22
N GLY A 147 2.73 -0.06 -3.99
CA GLY A 147 3.22 1.31 -4.15
C GLY A 147 3.14 1.83 -5.59
N LEU A 148 3.44 0.97 -6.59
CA LEU A 148 3.31 1.34 -8.01
C LEU A 148 1.86 1.58 -8.41
N VAL A 149 0.94 0.68 -8.03
CA VAL A 149 -0.48 0.83 -8.36
C VAL A 149 -1.09 2.01 -7.62
N THR A 150 -0.72 2.22 -6.36
CA THR A 150 -1.25 3.29 -5.51
C THR A 150 -0.74 4.67 -5.94
N SER A 151 0.52 4.79 -6.37
CA SER A 151 1.03 6.04 -6.96
C SER A 151 0.35 6.36 -8.28
N ALA A 152 0.15 5.35 -9.14
CA ALA A 152 -0.60 5.52 -10.40
C ALA A 152 -2.06 5.95 -10.13
N PHE A 153 -2.74 5.34 -9.16
CA PHE A 153 -4.06 5.76 -8.69
C PHE A 153 -4.06 7.23 -8.26
N TYR A 154 -3.12 7.62 -7.40
CA TYR A 154 -3.04 8.97 -6.86
C TYR A 154 -2.84 10.02 -7.97
N VAL A 155 -1.93 9.76 -8.91
CA VAL A 155 -1.67 10.64 -10.06
C VAL A 155 -2.89 10.71 -10.99
N SER A 156 -3.53 9.58 -11.29
CA SER A 156 -4.74 9.55 -12.12
C SER A 156 -5.92 10.28 -11.47
N ALA A 157 -6.12 10.13 -10.15
CA ALA A 157 -7.17 10.82 -9.42
C ALA A 157 -6.95 12.34 -9.38
N LEU A 158 -5.69 12.78 -9.23
CA LEU A 158 -5.35 14.19 -9.31
C LEU A 158 -5.53 14.75 -10.71
N ALA A 159 -5.08 14.02 -11.75
CA ALA A 159 -5.26 14.43 -13.14
C ALA A 159 -6.74 14.60 -13.47
N ALA A 160 -7.58 13.63 -13.09
CA ALA A 160 -9.03 13.72 -13.25
C ALA A 160 -9.61 14.96 -12.53
N SER A 161 -9.14 15.26 -11.32
CA SER A 161 -9.58 16.46 -10.60
C SER A 161 -9.12 17.76 -11.24
N LYS A 162 -7.97 17.79 -11.93
CA LYS A 162 -7.49 18.97 -12.66
C LYS A 162 -8.27 19.20 -13.95
N GLU A 163 -8.48 18.14 -14.73
CA GLU A 163 -9.27 18.19 -15.97
C GLU A 163 -10.68 18.72 -15.69
N ASP A 164 -11.31 18.27 -14.60
CA ASP A 164 -12.63 18.78 -14.22
C ASP A 164 -12.60 20.29 -13.91
N LYS A 165 -11.58 20.80 -13.20
CA LYS A 165 -11.42 22.25 -12.90
C LYS A 165 -11.30 23.08 -14.19
N GLU A 166 -10.50 22.63 -15.16
CA GLU A 166 -10.28 23.35 -16.42
C GLU A 166 -11.55 23.38 -17.29
N ASN A 167 -12.29 22.27 -17.37
CA ASN A 167 -13.54 22.21 -18.14
C ASN A 167 -14.63 23.13 -17.55
N VAL A 168 -14.76 23.19 -16.22
CA VAL A 168 -15.72 24.10 -15.56
C VAL A 168 -15.42 25.56 -15.89
N GLN A 169 -14.14 25.94 -15.92
CA GLN A 169 -13.73 27.30 -16.28
C GLN A 169 -14.00 27.65 -17.76
N GLN A 170 -14.03 26.65 -18.64
CA GLN A 170 -14.37 26.83 -20.06
C GLN A 170 -15.88 26.93 -20.31
N GLU A 171 -16.72 26.30 -19.49
CA GLU A 171 -18.18 26.36 -19.61
C GLU A 171 -18.81 27.62 -18.95
N ASP A 172 -18.05 28.40 -18.18
CA ASP A 172 -18.53 29.64 -17.57
C ASP A 172 -19.05 30.64 -18.65
N PRO A 173 -20.33 31.05 -18.61
CA PRO A 173 -20.94 31.96 -19.58
C PRO A 173 -20.28 33.36 -19.63
N ALA A 174 -19.37 33.70 -18.73
CA ALA A 174 -18.52 34.89 -18.84
C ALA A 174 -17.38 34.73 -19.88
N ASN A 175 -16.82 33.53 -20.03
CA ASN A 175 -15.74 33.23 -20.98
C ASN A 175 -16.26 33.00 -22.41
N ARG A 176 -17.48 32.47 -22.55
CA ARG A 176 -18.12 32.21 -23.86
C ARG A 176 -18.64 33.45 -24.60
N ARG A 177 -18.60 34.64 -23.99
CA ARG A 177 -19.09 35.91 -24.58
C ARG A 177 -18.00 36.82 -25.14
N GLY A 178 -16.73 36.39 -25.09
CA GLY A 178 -15.57 37.18 -25.53
C GLY A 178 -14.88 36.69 -26.82
N ALA A 179 -15.48 35.78 -27.58
CA ALA A 179 -14.95 35.25 -28.85
C ALA A 179 -15.87 35.61 -30.02
#